data_AF-A0A8H7PS48-F1
#
_entry.id   AF-A0A8H7PS48-F1
#
_cell.length_a   1.000
_cell.length_b   1.000
_cell.length_c   1.000
_cell.angle_alpha   90.00
_cell.angle_beta   90.00
_cell.angle_gamma   90.00
#
_symmetry.space_group_name_H-M   'P 1'
#
loop_
_entity.id
_entity.type
_entity.pdbx_description
1 polymer ?
#
loop_
_entity_poly.entity_id
_entity_poly.type
_entity_poly.pdbx_seq_one_letter_code
_entity_poly.pdbx_strand_id
1 'polypeptide(L)'
;MSSSFQTALLNELSRLPREGGGIYRVYHFATKPVICKYPIELVGGGAFSQSSMIHRLILIAHGSSNQESPAFVCGMEIMEYKEKSTDHEPSLVYISKVDTSGYKAPAPITSLMVKTYLSTHSNCTTHIFARAQPQYLFHRSVENPSKRAQSDRGLIAWWLRVITDTSFLTKLDAWWCIPGVDDQESAKRETRVTQDLKLGQVNWHYGYSYDDNADPKAVIPKFPDDAKARLLKSYANYDNKDDSEEEEDDDEDDAGEGDDGKDENDTKEDETPSSPMNNNDASSDDESDEGSTKQAASNPGKIKDILADESHSMTVREFWELLSIGEECGSGKLTGFFVIKGDPAANESGEIKELAQTLTKDQFTVIWNHLMACEFTSDESNRTSTANFTAQINECLQLESGYSPIDAIPAGESNADINKPKRPLQQEKPSAPTVNVLGGSFIKRRKT
;
A
#
# COMPACT_ATOMS: atom_id res chain seq x y z
N MET A 1 29.08 2.04 -7.10
CA MET A 1 29.12 0.86 -6.20
C MET A 1 27.74 0.69 -5.60
N SER A 2 26.90 -0.05 -6.31
CA SER A 2 25.60 -0.49 -5.81
C SER A 2 25.81 -1.32 -4.53
N SER A 3 25.20 -0.88 -3.43
CA SER A 3 25.24 -1.56 -2.13
C SER A 3 23.95 -2.33 -1.92
N SER A 4 23.99 -3.44 -1.16
CA SER A 4 22.75 -4.16 -0.79
C SER A 4 21.76 -3.22 -0.11
N PHE A 5 20.46 -3.51 -0.27
CA PHE A 5 19.41 -2.74 0.41
C PHE A 5 19.69 -2.65 1.91
N GLN A 6 20.06 -3.75 2.54
CA GLN A 6 20.36 -3.76 3.98
C GLN A 6 21.55 -2.89 4.35
N THR A 7 22.64 -2.93 3.58
CA THR A 7 23.79 -2.04 3.80
C THR A 7 23.42 -0.57 3.63
N ALA A 8 22.65 -0.25 2.59
CA ALA A 8 22.17 1.11 2.35
C ALA A 8 21.26 1.58 3.51
N LEU A 9 20.35 0.73 3.96
CA LEU A 9 19.42 1.05 5.06
C LEU A 9 20.17 1.29 6.36
N LEU A 10 21.13 0.44 6.71
CA LEU A 10 21.94 0.61 7.91
C LEU A 10 22.76 1.90 7.84
N ASN A 11 23.32 2.25 6.68
CA ASN A 11 24.03 3.51 6.48
C ASN A 11 23.11 4.72 6.66
N GLU A 12 21.92 4.70 6.08
CA GLU A 12 20.94 5.78 6.23
C GLU A 12 20.47 5.93 7.68
N LEU A 13 20.15 4.82 8.37
CA LEU A 13 19.79 4.83 9.79
C LEU A 13 20.94 5.36 10.67
N SER A 14 22.18 5.02 10.34
CA SER A 14 23.37 5.47 11.08
C SER A 14 23.68 6.95 10.89
N ARG A 15 23.15 7.59 9.84
CA ARG A 15 23.30 9.04 9.59
C ARG A 15 22.28 9.89 10.34
N LEU A 16 21.25 9.28 10.91
CA LEU A 16 20.24 10.01 11.68
C LEU A 16 20.87 10.60 12.96
N PRO A 17 20.34 11.72 13.47
CA PRO A 17 20.77 12.26 14.76
C PRO A 17 20.53 11.25 15.88
N ARG A 18 21.50 11.08 16.78
CA ARG A 18 21.35 10.23 17.97
C ARG A 18 20.59 10.92 19.10
N GLU A 19 19.39 11.42 18.80
CA GLU A 19 18.50 11.99 19.81
C GLU A 19 18.08 10.89 20.81
N GLY A 20 18.26 11.15 22.10
CA GLY A 20 17.92 10.19 23.16
C GLY A 20 18.80 8.94 23.22
N GLY A 21 19.97 8.94 22.57
CA GLY A 21 20.99 7.90 22.68
C GLY A 21 20.63 6.54 22.05
N GLY A 22 19.46 6.44 21.43
CA GLY A 22 18.86 5.17 21.00
C GLY A 22 19.51 4.51 19.80
N ILE A 23 19.22 3.22 19.62
CA ILE A 23 19.66 2.40 18.49
C ILE A 23 18.46 2.00 17.62
N TYR A 24 18.70 1.77 16.33
CA TYR A 24 17.73 1.11 15.45
C TYR A 24 18.11 -0.34 15.26
N ARG A 25 17.12 -1.21 15.25
CA ARG A 25 17.32 -2.65 15.09
C ARG A 25 16.52 -3.13 13.90
N VAL A 26 17.21 -3.68 12.91
CA VAL A 26 16.63 -4.11 11.64
C VAL A 26 16.46 -5.63 11.67
N TYR A 27 15.21 -6.06 11.55
CA TYR A 27 14.84 -7.45 11.32
C TYR A 27 14.57 -7.61 9.84
N HIS A 28 15.30 -8.49 9.18
CA HIS A 28 15.22 -8.69 7.73
C HIS A 28 15.13 -10.18 7.40
N PHE A 29 13.94 -10.61 6.98
CA PHE A 29 13.64 -11.99 6.61
C PHE A 29 13.28 -12.08 5.14
N ALA A 30 13.75 -13.11 4.46
CA ALA A 30 13.41 -13.40 3.08
C ALA A 30 13.28 -14.91 2.86
N THR A 31 12.33 -15.35 2.04
CA THR A 31 12.29 -16.76 1.63
C THR A 31 13.44 -17.09 0.68
N LYS A 32 13.84 -18.36 0.60
CA LYS A 32 14.49 -18.89 -0.61
C LYS A 32 13.57 -18.63 -1.81
N PRO A 33 14.10 -18.46 -3.04
CA PRO A 33 13.27 -18.32 -4.22
C PRO A 33 12.26 -19.48 -4.33
N VAL A 34 10.96 -19.16 -4.26
CA VAL A 34 9.87 -20.12 -4.35
C VAL A 34 9.33 -20.11 -5.77
N ILE A 35 9.22 -21.30 -6.38
CA ILE A 35 8.63 -21.45 -7.70
C ILE A 35 7.15 -21.04 -7.66
N CYS A 36 6.73 -20.18 -8.58
CA CYS A 36 5.36 -19.69 -8.68
C CYS A 36 4.96 -19.37 -10.13
N LYS A 37 3.69 -19.03 -10.35
CA LYS A 37 3.22 -18.40 -11.59
C LYS A 37 3.72 -16.96 -11.63
N TYR A 38 4.17 -16.51 -12.80
CA TYR A 38 4.53 -15.10 -12.96
C TYR A 38 3.27 -14.22 -12.89
N PRO A 39 3.31 -13.02 -12.26
CA PRO A 39 2.10 -12.21 -12.07
C PRO A 39 1.44 -11.72 -13.36
N ILE A 40 2.16 -11.69 -14.49
CA ILE A 40 1.64 -11.29 -15.80
C ILE A 40 1.52 -12.53 -16.68
N GLU A 41 0.37 -12.70 -17.35
CA GLU A 41 0.21 -13.75 -18.35
C GLU A 41 0.88 -13.34 -19.65
N LEU A 42 1.94 -14.04 -20.05
CA LEU A 42 2.57 -13.76 -21.34
C LEU A 42 1.62 -14.11 -22.49
N VAL A 43 1.52 -13.19 -23.45
CA VAL A 43 0.75 -13.36 -24.68
C VAL A 43 1.28 -14.57 -25.46
N GLY A 44 0.44 -15.59 -25.66
CA GLY A 44 0.82 -16.81 -26.39
C GLY A 44 0.07 -18.09 -26.03
N GLY A 45 -0.90 -18.06 -25.11
CA GLY A 45 -1.88 -19.14 -24.91
C GLY A 45 -1.33 -20.51 -24.48
N GLY A 46 -0.06 -20.60 -24.09
CA GLY A 46 0.58 -21.88 -23.77
C GLY A 46 1.56 -21.75 -22.61
N ALA A 47 1.10 -22.13 -21.42
CA ALA A 47 1.84 -22.22 -20.16
C ALA A 47 2.31 -20.88 -19.55
N PHE A 48 1.93 -20.64 -18.29
CA PHE A 48 2.55 -19.64 -17.44
C PHE A 48 4.08 -19.78 -17.50
N SER A 49 4.81 -18.70 -17.77
CA SER A 49 6.26 -18.75 -17.59
C SER A 49 6.54 -19.03 -16.11
N GLN A 50 7.18 -20.16 -15.84
CA GLN A 50 7.51 -20.54 -14.48
C GLN A 50 8.47 -19.48 -13.93
N SER A 51 8.11 -18.81 -12.84
CA SER A 51 8.95 -17.80 -12.21
C SER A 51 9.43 -18.26 -10.84
N SER A 52 10.31 -17.48 -10.21
CA SER A 52 10.54 -17.58 -8.78
C SER A 52 10.16 -16.28 -8.10
N MET A 53 9.70 -16.38 -6.85
CA MET A 53 9.38 -15.24 -6.01
C MET A 53 10.13 -15.33 -4.68
N ILE A 54 10.63 -14.19 -4.23
CA ILE A 54 11.19 -14.00 -2.88
C ILE A 54 10.20 -13.16 -2.09
N HIS A 55 9.68 -13.69 -0.98
CA HIS A 55 8.81 -12.97 -0.05
C HIS A 55 9.68 -12.41 1.07
N ARG A 56 9.60 -11.09 1.27
CA ARG A 56 10.45 -10.34 2.18
C ARG A 56 9.62 -9.63 3.24
N LEU A 57 10.07 -9.72 4.49
CA LEU A 57 9.54 -8.98 5.63
C LEU A 57 10.68 -8.20 6.28
N ILE A 58 10.53 -6.88 6.34
CA ILE A 58 11.47 -5.97 6.99
C ILE A 58 10.74 -5.29 8.14
N LEU A 59 11.30 -5.36 9.36
CA LEU A 59 10.79 -4.65 10.53
C LEU A 59 11.92 -3.80 11.13
N ILE A 60 11.60 -2.59 11.56
CA ILE A 60 12.55 -1.71 12.24
C ILE A 60 12.03 -1.43 13.63
N ALA A 61 12.83 -1.76 14.63
CA ALA A 61 12.58 -1.42 16.03
C ALA A 61 13.52 -0.29 16.49
N HIS A 62 13.11 0.44 17.52
CA HIS A 62 13.91 1.49 18.14
C HIS A 62 13.84 1.40 19.67
N GLY A 63 14.97 1.59 20.33
CA GLY A 63 15.08 1.65 21.78
C GLY A 63 16.02 2.77 22.22
N SER A 64 15.66 3.49 23.29
CA SER A 64 16.49 4.56 23.88
C SER A 64 17.65 3.95 24.68
N SER A 65 18.75 4.72 24.86
CA SER A 65 19.88 4.31 25.70
C SER A 65 19.52 4.10 27.18
N ASN A 66 18.38 4.62 27.65
CA ASN A 66 17.97 4.60 29.05
C ASN A 66 17.27 3.30 29.49
N GLN A 67 17.58 2.15 28.87
CA GLN A 67 17.12 0.81 29.29
C GLN A 67 15.60 0.61 29.19
N GLU A 68 15.00 0.95 28.05
CA GLU A 68 13.74 0.33 27.64
C GLU A 68 14.02 -0.69 26.53
N SER A 69 13.36 -1.84 26.58
CA SER A 69 13.38 -2.80 25.47
C SER A 69 12.94 -2.09 24.17
N PRO A 70 13.57 -2.43 23.03
CA PRO A 70 13.20 -1.82 21.76
C PRO A 70 11.74 -2.16 21.41
N ALA A 71 11.07 -1.23 20.76
CA ALA A 71 9.71 -1.40 20.25
C ALA A 71 9.73 -1.30 18.72
N PHE A 72 8.92 -2.10 18.03
CA PHE A 72 8.74 -1.95 16.59
C PHE A 72 8.19 -0.57 16.25
N VAL A 73 8.74 0.06 15.22
CA VAL A 73 8.34 1.38 14.70
C VAL A 73 7.52 1.20 13.44
N CYS A 74 8.06 0.46 12.47
CA CYS A 74 7.46 0.24 11.16
C CYS A 74 7.86 -1.10 10.56
N GLY A 75 7.10 -1.53 9.57
CA GLY A 75 7.32 -2.75 8.82
C GLY A 75 6.97 -2.61 7.35
N MET A 76 7.59 -3.43 6.50
CA MET A 76 7.32 -3.50 5.08
C MET A 76 7.38 -4.95 4.60
N GLU A 77 6.36 -5.35 3.85
CA GLU A 77 6.23 -6.65 3.20
C GLU A 77 6.33 -6.47 1.68
N ILE A 78 7.20 -7.25 1.04
CA ILE A 78 7.46 -7.17 -0.41
C ILE A 78 7.47 -8.57 -1.03
N MET A 79 7.00 -8.66 -2.27
CA MET A 79 7.18 -9.82 -3.14
C MET A 79 8.05 -9.42 -4.34
N GLU A 80 9.17 -10.12 -4.54
CA GLU A 80 10.11 -9.91 -5.63
C GLU A 80 10.04 -11.08 -6.60
N TYR A 81 9.54 -10.86 -7.80
CA TYR A 81 9.36 -11.87 -8.84
C TYR A 81 10.48 -11.77 -9.86
N LYS A 82 11.13 -12.91 -10.12
CA LYS A 82 12.09 -13.08 -11.21
C LYS A 82 11.53 -14.07 -12.21
N GLU A 83 11.39 -13.61 -13.44
CA GLU A 83 11.02 -14.48 -14.54
C GLU A 83 12.21 -15.37 -14.94
N LYS A 84 11.99 -16.66 -15.22
CA LYS A 84 13.08 -17.57 -15.62
C LYS A 84 13.62 -17.33 -17.03
N SER A 85 12.86 -16.63 -17.89
CA SER A 85 13.11 -16.57 -19.34
C SER A 85 13.96 -15.39 -19.79
N THR A 86 14.13 -14.36 -18.95
CA THR A 86 14.62 -13.06 -19.39
C THR A 86 15.79 -12.60 -18.52
N ASP A 87 17.02 -12.74 -19.03
CA ASP A 87 18.21 -12.12 -18.43
C ASP A 87 18.23 -10.58 -18.59
N HIS A 88 17.28 -10.03 -19.37
CA HIS A 88 17.29 -8.63 -19.83
C HIS A 88 16.07 -7.81 -19.37
N GLU A 89 15.02 -8.44 -18.83
CA GLU A 89 13.86 -7.69 -18.32
C GLU A 89 14.02 -7.37 -16.83
N PRO A 90 13.53 -6.19 -16.38
CA PRO A 90 13.59 -5.83 -14.98
C PRO A 90 12.70 -6.79 -14.16
N SER A 91 13.25 -7.34 -13.08
CA SER A 91 12.44 -8.09 -12.10
C SER A 91 11.24 -7.26 -11.65
N LEU A 92 10.15 -7.95 -11.32
CA LEU A 92 8.90 -7.30 -10.90
C LEU A 92 8.86 -7.29 -9.37
N VAL A 93 8.52 -6.15 -8.79
CA VAL A 93 8.44 -5.97 -7.35
C VAL A 93 7.05 -5.48 -6.98
N TYR A 94 6.46 -6.07 -5.94
CA TYR A 94 5.21 -5.62 -5.36
C TYR A 94 5.40 -5.30 -3.89
N ILE A 95 5.26 -4.02 -3.52
CA ILE A 95 5.23 -3.61 -2.12
C ILE A 95 3.80 -3.84 -1.62
N SER A 96 3.61 -4.94 -0.92
CA SER A 96 2.30 -5.45 -0.48
C SER A 96 1.76 -4.68 0.73
N LYS A 97 2.59 -4.50 1.77
CA LYS A 97 2.17 -3.85 3.01
C LYS A 97 3.26 -2.90 3.50
N VAL A 98 2.87 -1.72 3.96
CA VAL A 98 3.71 -0.79 4.73
C VAL A 98 2.89 -0.31 5.91
N ASP A 99 3.40 -0.49 7.12
CA ASP A 99 2.66 -0.14 8.33
C ASP A 99 3.56 0.45 9.41
N THR A 100 2.92 1.07 10.40
CA THR A 100 3.54 1.57 11.62
C THR A 100 2.80 1.04 12.84
N SER A 101 3.53 0.79 13.92
CA SER A 101 2.93 0.33 15.18
C SER A 101 2.29 1.46 16.00
N GLY A 102 2.60 2.71 15.66
CA GLY A 102 2.27 3.90 16.46
C GLY A 102 3.38 4.33 17.43
N TYR A 103 4.44 3.54 17.59
CA TYR A 103 5.59 3.92 18.41
C TYR A 103 6.38 5.07 17.78
N LYS A 104 6.70 6.10 18.58
CA LYS A 104 7.35 7.31 18.09
C LYS A 104 8.87 7.13 17.98
N ALA A 105 9.38 7.26 16.75
CA ALA A 105 10.82 7.37 16.48
C ALA A 105 11.21 8.84 16.21
N PRO A 106 12.47 9.24 16.47
CA PRO A 106 12.93 10.63 16.30
C PRO A 106 13.09 11.07 14.83
N ALA A 107 12.83 10.17 13.88
CA ALA A 107 12.96 10.41 12.44
C ALA A 107 11.85 9.68 11.67
N PRO A 108 11.56 10.07 10.40
CA PRO A 108 10.50 9.45 9.60
C PRO A 108 10.95 8.11 9.00
N ILE A 109 11.19 7.12 9.86
CA ILE A 109 11.82 5.82 9.55
C ILE A 109 11.11 5.08 8.43
N THR A 110 9.76 5.07 8.42
CA THR A 110 8.99 4.40 7.37
C THR A 110 9.32 4.95 5.98
N SER A 111 9.38 6.28 5.84
CA SER A 111 9.73 6.89 4.56
C SER A 111 11.19 6.65 4.19
N LEU A 112 12.09 6.59 5.16
CA LEU A 112 13.50 6.27 4.93
C LEU A 112 13.63 4.85 4.36
N MET A 113 13.02 3.86 5.02
CA MET A 113 13.03 2.46 4.62
C MET A 113 12.51 2.27 3.19
N VAL A 114 11.36 2.86 2.86
CA VAL A 114 10.77 2.78 1.52
C VAL A 114 11.68 3.44 0.47
N LYS A 115 12.18 4.65 0.72
CA LYS A 115 13.07 5.36 -0.21
C LYS A 115 14.36 4.57 -0.46
N THR A 116 14.97 4.04 0.60
CA THR A 116 16.16 3.20 0.46
C THR A 116 15.86 1.98 -0.40
N TYR A 117 14.76 1.28 -0.13
CA TYR A 117 14.39 0.09 -0.90
C TYR A 117 14.17 0.41 -2.39
N LEU A 118 13.41 1.46 -2.69
CA LEU A 118 13.18 1.91 -4.08
C LEU A 118 14.49 2.30 -4.78
N SER A 119 15.39 3.00 -4.08
CA SER A 119 16.68 3.43 -4.65
C SER A 119 17.61 2.26 -4.99
N THR A 120 17.63 1.20 -4.16
CA THR A 120 18.48 0.02 -4.38
C THR A 120 17.88 -1.01 -5.32
N HIS A 121 16.59 -0.88 -5.65
CA HIS A 121 15.87 -1.73 -6.60
C HIS A 121 15.39 -0.93 -7.82
N SER A 122 16.13 0.12 -8.22
CA SER A 122 15.78 0.96 -9.37
C SER A 122 15.83 0.20 -10.71
N ASN A 123 16.44 -0.99 -10.73
CA ASN A 123 16.43 -1.91 -11.86
C ASN A 123 15.17 -2.78 -11.93
N CYS A 124 14.26 -2.70 -10.95
CA CYS A 124 13.03 -3.48 -10.89
C CYS A 124 11.81 -2.61 -11.21
N THR A 125 10.84 -3.17 -11.93
CA THR A 125 9.53 -2.50 -12.07
C THR A 125 8.75 -2.70 -10.77
N THR A 126 8.46 -1.62 -10.06
CA THR A 126 7.81 -1.66 -8.75
C THR A 126 6.34 -1.26 -8.84
N HIS A 127 5.46 -2.09 -8.31
CA HIS A 127 4.03 -1.88 -8.20
C HIS A 127 3.61 -1.66 -6.75
N ILE A 128 2.69 -0.71 -6.53
CA ILE A 128 2.13 -0.39 -5.22
C ILE A 128 0.61 -0.18 -5.38
N PHE A 129 -0.17 -0.79 -4.49
CA PHE A 129 -1.58 -0.50 -4.30
C PHE A 129 -1.78 0.22 -2.96
N ALA A 130 -2.03 1.52 -3.03
CA ALA A 130 -2.22 2.39 -1.88
C ALA A 130 -3.70 2.47 -1.52
N ARG A 131 -4.12 1.60 -0.60
CA ARG A 131 -5.41 1.66 0.08
C ARG A 131 -5.17 2.09 1.53
N ALA A 132 -5.99 2.96 2.10
CA ALA A 132 -5.86 3.22 3.53
C ALA A 132 -6.59 2.12 4.32
N GLN A 133 -5.92 1.63 5.36
CA GLN A 133 -6.51 0.79 6.39
C GLN A 133 -6.00 1.25 7.75
N PRO A 134 -6.74 0.99 8.85
CA PRO A 134 -6.29 1.35 10.18
C PRO A 134 -4.99 0.62 10.58
N GLN A 135 -4.78 -0.58 10.06
CA GLN A 135 -3.58 -1.40 10.26
C GLN A 135 -3.43 -2.44 9.14
N TYR A 136 -2.19 -2.94 8.99
CA TYR A 136 -1.82 -4.00 8.05
C TYR A 136 -0.94 -5.08 8.70
N LEU A 137 0.18 -4.68 9.31
CA LEU A 137 1.18 -5.61 9.86
C LEU A 137 1.14 -5.67 11.40
N PHE A 138 0.77 -4.56 12.05
CA PHE A 138 0.80 -4.46 13.50
C PHE A 138 -0.61 -4.62 14.05
N HIS A 139 -0.96 -5.85 14.46
CA HIS A 139 -2.29 -6.18 14.96
C HIS A 139 -2.67 -5.31 16.18
N ARG A 140 -3.90 -4.80 16.15
CA ARG A 140 -4.51 -3.84 17.10
C ARG A 140 -3.74 -2.53 17.31
N SER A 141 -2.79 -2.21 16.44
CA SER A 141 -2.09 -0.92 16.50
C SER A 141 -3.01 0.29 16.25
N VAL A 142 -4.19 0.09 15.65
CA VAL A 142 -5.23 1.13 15.55
C VAL A 142 -5.67 1.66 16.92
N GLU A 143 -5.62 0.82 17.95
CA GLU A 143 -5.99 1.19 19.32
C GLU A 143 -4.91 2.05 19.99
N ASN A 144 -3.69 2.06 19.46
CA ASN A 144 -2.60 2.87 19.99
C ASN A 144 -2.90 4.37 19.80
N PRO A 145 -3.05 5.16 20.88
CA PRO A 145 -3.37 6.58 20.79
C PRO A 145 -2.29 7.43 20.11
N SER A 146 -1.08 6.89 19.91
CA SER A 146 0.01 7.53 19.18
C SER A 146 0.01 7.19 17.69
N LYS A 147 -0.70 6.13 17.24
CA LYS A 147 -0.81 5.80 15.82
C LYS A 147 -1.59 6.89 15.07
N ARG A 148 -1.13 7.19 13.87
CA ARG A 148 -1.73 8.18 12.97
C ARG A 148 -1.84 7.56 11.58
N ALA A 149 -2.84 6.69 11.40
CA ALA A 149 -3.16 6.15 10.08
C ALA A 149 -3.52 7.30 9.13
N GLN A 150 -3.03 7.22 7.89
CA GLN A 150 -3.37 8.19 6.86
C GLN A 150 -4.80 7.96 6.38
N SER A 151 -5.50 9.02 5.99
CA SER A 151 -6.70 8.87 5.16
C SER A 151 -6.31 8.42 3.76
N ASP A 152 -7.25 7.90 2.98
CA ASP A 152 -7.09 7.57 1.56
C ASP A 152 -6.29 8.62 0.78
N ARG A 153 -6.78 9.88 0.81
CA ARG A 153 -6.15 11.03 0.16
C ARG A 153 -4.73 11.28 0.69
N GLY A 154 -4.56 11.20 2.00
CA GLY A 154 -3.27 11.40 2.67
C GLY A 154 -2.25 10.33 2.31
N LEU A 155 -2.68 9.08 2.15
CA LEU A 155 -1.83 7.96 1.80
C LEU A 155 -1.35 8.06 0.35
N ILE A 156 -2.25 8.39 -0.59
CA ILE A 156 -1.88 8.63 -1.99
C ILE A 156 -0.87 9.78 -2.08
N ALA A 157 -1.13 10.89 -1.40
CA ALA A 157 -0.20 12.02 -1.34
C ALA A 157 1.15 11.64 -0.69
N TRP A 158 1.13 10.79 0.34
CA TRP A 158 2.33 10.29 1.00
C TRP A 158 3.20 9.46 0.05
N TRP A 159 2.60 8.55 -0.72
CA TRP A 159 3.32 7.74 -1.72
C TRP A 159 3.91 8.60 -2.83
N LEU A 160 3.15 9.53 -3.41
CA LEU A 160 3.67 10.48 -4.40
C LEU A 160 4.90 11.21 -3.88
N ARG A 161 4.85 11.73 -2.65
CA ARG A 161 5.97 12.43 -2.03
C ARG A 161 7.16 11.52 -1.78
N VAL A 162 6.95 10.35 -1.19
CA VAL A 162 8.01 9.38 -0.88
C VAL A 162 8.75 8.96 -2.15
N ILE A 163 8.01 8.63 -3.21
CA ILE A 163 8.59 8.21 -4.49
C ILE A 163 9.30 9.40 -5.17
N THR A 164 8.69 10.59 -5.19
CA THR A 164 9.31 11.80 -5.80
C THR A 164 10.60 12.21 -5.07
N ASP A 165 10.63 12.09 -3.75
CA ASP A 165 11.78 12.42 -2.90
C ASP A 165 12.83 11.30 -2.87
N THR A 166 12.62 10.18 -3.58
CA THR A 166 13.60 9.10 -3.68
C THR A 166 14.73 9.50 -4.63
N SER A 167 15.97 9.35 -4.18
CA SER A 167 17.15 9.53 -5.02
C SER A 167 17.41 8.25 -5.82
N PHE A 168 17.17 8.29 -7.13
CA PHE A 168 17.45 7.19 -8.05
C PHE A 168 18.80 7.38 -8.74
N LEU A 169 19.40 6.31 -9.26
CA LEU A 169 20.64 6.41 -10.02
C LEU A 169 20.42 7.05 -11.40
N THR A 170 19.26 6.77 -12.00
CA THR A 170 18.84 7.30 -13.29
C THR A 170 17.46 7.94 -13.17
N LYS A 171 17.07 8.69 -14.19
CA LYS A 171 15.71 9.24 -14.26
C LYS A 171 14.77 8.11 -14.66
N LEU A 172 13.70 7.89 -13.89
CA LEU A 172 12.73 6.82 -14.12
C LEU A 172 11.39 7.38 -14.57
N ASP A 173 10.66 6.63 -15.39
CA ASP A 173 9.24 6.89 -15.63
C ASP A 173 8.38 6.22 -14.56
N ALA A 174 7.36 6.92 -14.08
CA ALA A 174 6.39 6.38 -13.14
C ALA A 174 4.97 6.79 -13.48
N TRP A 175 4.01 5.92 -13.19
CA TRP A 175 2.58 6.10 -13.38
C TRP A 175 1.89 6.12 -12.04
N TRP A 176 0.84 6.92 -11.95
CA TRP A 176 -0.11 6.85 -10.86
C TRP A 176 -1.52 7.13 -11.34
N CYS A 177 -2.49 6.42 -10.79
CA CYS A 177 -3.89 6.69 -11.04
C CYS A 177 -4.74 6.50 -9.78
N ILE A 178 -5.88 7.17 -9.78
CA ILE A 178 -6.97 6.97 -8.82
C ILE A 178 -8.15 6.49 -9.67
N PRO A 179 -8.61 5.23 -9.54
CA PRO A 179 -9.76 4.75 -10.29
C PRO A 179 -10.96 5.68 -10.11
N GLY A 180 -11.63 6.04 -11.20
CA GLY A 180 -12.77 6.95 -11.19
C GLY A 180 -12.43 8.44 -11.19
N VAL A 181 -11.15 8.81 -11.29
CA VAL A 181 -10.72 10.20 -11.48
C VAL A 181 -10.01 10.35 -12.83
N ASP A 182 -10.65 11.04 -13.77
CA ASP A 182 -10.24 11.02 -15.18
C ASP A 182 -8.96 11.81 -15.49
N ASP A 183 -8.66 12.85 -14.70
CA ASP A 183 -7.56 13.77 -15.00
C ASP A 183 -6.66 14.09 -13.79
N GLN A 184 -5.39 14.39 -14.11
CA GLN A 184 -4.35 14.65 -13.12
C GLN A 184 -4.66 15.84 -12.22
N GLU A 185 -5.32 16.88 -12.74
CA GLU A 185 -5.61 18.09 -11.98
C GLU A 185 -6.73 17.85 -10.96
N SER A 186 -7.74 17.06 -11.31
CA SER A 186 -8.74 16.54 -10.38
C SER A 186 -8.11 15.66 -9.30
N ALA A 187 -7.22 14.73 -9.69
CA ALA A 187 -6.53 13.86 -8.75
C ALA A 187 -5.65 14.64 -7.75
N LYS A 188 -4.94 15.67 -8.21
CA LYS A 188 -4.16 16.59 -7.35
C LYS A 188 -5.06 17.37 -6.39
N ARG A 189 -6.23 17.85 -6.86
CA ARG A 189 -7.19 18.55 -5.99
C ARG A 189 -7.74 17.64 -4.90
N GLU A 190 -8.12 16.42 -5.26
CA GLU A 190 -8.63 15.42 -4.30
C GLU A 190 -7.59 15.05 -3.24
N THR A 191 -6.36 14.78 -3.67
CA THR A 191 -5.26 14.38 -2.77
C THR A 191 -4.58 15.54 -2.06
N ARG A 192 -4.89 16.78 -2.46
CA ARG A 192 -4.24 18.03 -1.99
C ARG A 192 -2.72 18.01 -2.18
N VAL A 193 -2.24 17.31 -3.20
CA VAL A 193 -0.83 17.28 -3.56
C VAL A 193 -0.44 18.64 -4.13
N THR A 194 0.47 19.32 -3.43
CA THR A 194 1.02 20.62 -3.82
C THR A 194 2.45 20.51 -4.36
N GLN A 195 3.04 19.32 -4.29
CA GLN A 195 4.41 19.07 -4.73
C GLN A 195 4.51 19.22 -6.25
N ASP A 196 5.57 19.89 -6.70
CA ASP A 196 5.91 19.91 -8.11
C ASP A 196 6.53 18.57 -8.50
N LEU A 197 5.70 17.72 -9.11
CA LEU A 197 6.06 16.41 -9.63
C LEU A 197 7.12 16.47 -10.76
N LYS A 198 7.55 17.67 -11.19
CA LYS A 198 8.57 17.86 -12.23
C LYS A 198 9.99 18.02 -11.70
N LEU A 199 10.18 18.23 -10.40
CA LEU A 199 11.49 18.58 -9.82
C LEU A 199 12.31 17.36 -9.37
N GLY A 200 11.79 16.14 -9.51
CA GLY A 200 12.46 14.90 -9.10
C GLY A 200 13.17 14.14 -10.22
N GLN A 201 13.78 13.01 -9.85
CA GLN A 201 14.31 12.01 -10.80
C GLN A 201 13.22 11.09 -11.34
N VAL A 202 11.95 11.40 -11.08
CA VAL A 202 10.79 10.64 -11.54
C VAL A 202 10.01 11.48 -12.53
N ASN A 203 9.77 10.93 -13.72
CA ASN A 203 8.86 11.48 -14.71
C ASN A 203 7.47 10.91 -14.49
N TRP A 204 6.59 11.69 -13.85
CA TRP A 204 5.25 11.24 -13.51
C TRP A 204 4.26 11.36 -14.67
N HIS A 205 3.59 10.25 -14.96
CA HIS A 205 2.44 10.14 -15.86
C HIS A 205 1.19 9.85 -15.04
N TYR A 206 0.09 10.55 -15.32
CA TYR A 206 -1.19 10.23 -14.70
C TYR A 206 -1.93 9.20 -15.56
N GLY A 207 -2.54 8.21 -14.92
CA GLY A 207 -3.13 7.04 -15.58
C GLY A 207 -2.33 5.77 -15.31
N TYR A 208 -2.46 4.80 -16.19
CA TYR A 208 -1.78 3.50 -16.13
C TYR A 208 -0.83 3.32 -17.33
N SER A 209 0.11 2.37 -17.22
CA SER A 209 1.16 2.15 -18.23
C SER A 209 0.76 1.16 -19.34
N TYR A 210 -0.53 0.89 -19.51
CA TYR A 210 -1.06 -0.16 -20.37
C TYR A 210 -1.82 0.46 -21.55
N ASP A 211 -1.87 -0.24 -22.69
CA ASP A 211 -2.72 0.17 -23.81
C ASP A 211 -4.19 -0.04 -23.44
N ASP A 212 -5.03 0.97 -23.69
CA ASP A 212 -6.46 0.96 -23.36
C ASP A 212 -7.22 -0.22 -23.97
N ASN A 213 -6.80 -0.71 -25.14
CA ASN A 213 -7.47 -1.76 -25.90
C ASN A 213 -6.81 -3.13 -25.71
N ALA A 214 -5.77 -3.24 -24.88
CA ALA A 214 -5.16 -4.52 -24.57
C ALA A 214 -6.11 -5.39 -23.74
N ASP A 215 -5.88 -6.71 -23.79
CA ASP A 215 -6.50 -7.66 -22.86
C ASP A 215 -5.90 -7.46 -21.45
N PRO A 216 -6.70 -7.07 -20.45
CA PRO A 216 -6.22 -6.85 -19.09
C PRO A 216 -5.66 -8.13 -18.46
N LYS A 217 -6.12 -9.33 -18.85
CA LYS A 217 -5.57 -10.62 -18.36
C LYS A 217 -4.10 -10.77 -18.74
N ALA A 218 -3.72 -10.26 -19.92
CA ALA A 218 -2.38 -10.37 -20.48
C ALA A 218 -1.40 -9.28 -20.02
N VAL A 219 -1.87 -8.11 -19.56
CA VAL A 219 -0.98 -6.98 -19.25
C VAL A 219 -1.01 -6.52 -17.79
N ILE A 220 -2.09 -6.81 -17.06
CA ILE A 220 -2.24 -6.37 -15.67
C ILE A 220 -1.71 -7.46 -14.72
N PRO A 221 -0.71 -7.13 -13.87
CA PRO A 221 -0.14 -8.09 -12.95
C PRO A 221 -1.13 -8.47 -11.83
N LYS A 222 -1.20 -9.77 -11.55
CA LYS A 222 -2.05 -10.40 -10.55
C LYS A 222 -1.24 -10.65 -9.28
N PHE A 223 -1.26 -9.68 -8.36
CA PHE A 223 -0.58 -9.79 -7.06
C PHE A 223 -1.52 -10.32 -5.96
N PRO A 224 -1.00 -10.99 -4.92
CA PRO A 224 -1.78 -11.37 -3.75
C PRO A 224 -2.43 -10.16 -3.08
N ASP A 225 -3.66 -10.33 -2.57
CA ASP A 225 -4.45 -9.32 -1.86
C ASP A 225 -4.69 -7.98 -2.59
N ASP A 226 -4.46 -7.93 -3.91
CA ASP A 226 -4.59 -6.73 -4.73
C ASP A 226 -5.98 -6.64 -5.40
N ALA A 227 -6.54 -5.42 -5.46
CA ALA A 227 -7.86 -5.16 -6.04
C ALA A 227 -7.95 -5.60 -7.51
N LYS A 228 -6.86 -5.41 -8.27
CA LYS A 228 -6.80 -5.77 -9.68
C LYS A 228 -6.90 -7.27 -9.87
N ALA A 229 -6.16 -8.03 -9.05
CA ALA A 229 -6.19 -9.49 -9.08
C ALA A 229 -7.57 -10.03 -8.71
N ARG A 230 -8.22 -9.46 -7.67
CA ARG A 230 -9.59 -9.81 -7.28
C ARG A 230 -10.59 -9.57 -8.41
N LEU A 231 -10.54 -8.40 -9.07
CA LEU A 231 -11.44 -8.10 -10.18
C LEU A 231 -11.22 -9.06 -11.36
N LEU A 232 -9.97 -9.31 -11.75
CA LEU A 232 -9.63 -10.26 -12.83
C LEU A 232 -10.10 -11.69 -12.52
N LYS A 233 -9.96 -12.16 -11.26
CA LYS A 233 -10.47 -13.47 -10.83
C LYS A 233 -11.99 -13.53 -10.94
N SER A 234 -12.68 -12.49 -10.46
CA SER A 234 -14.14 -12.44 -10.51
C SER A 234 -14.67 -12.49 -11.94
N TYR A 235 -14.04 -11.76 -12.88
CA TYR A 235 -14.44 -11.75 -14.29
C TYR A 235 -14.19 -13.08 -14.99
N ALA A 236 -13.03 -13.71 -14.75
CA ALA A 236 -12.73 -15.03 -15.32
C ALA A 236 -13.73 -16.11 -14.87
N ASN A 237 -14.23 -16.02 -13.65
CA ASN A 237 -15.25 -16.95 -13.13
C ASN A 237 -16.65 -16.69 -13.72
N TYR A 238 -16.94 -15.49 -14.25
CA TYR A 238 -18.17 -15.24 -14.99
C TYR A 238 -18.10 -15.83 -16.41
N ASP A 239 -16.95 -15.69 -17.10
CA ASP A 239 -16.75 -16.27 -18.43
C ASP A 239 -16.89 -17.80 -18.45
N ASN A 240 -16.50 -18.48 -17.36
CA ASN A 240 -16.48 -19.95 -17.27
C ASN A 240 -17.77 -20.57 -16.69
N LYS A 241 -18.77 -19.76 -16.29
CA LYS A 241 -19.92 -20.25 -15.52
C LYS A 241 -20.97 -21.02 -16.33
N ASP A 242 -20.87 -21.05 -17.66
CA ASP A 242 -21.74 -21.84 -18.53
C ASP A 242 -21.12 -23.17 -19.01
N ASP A 243 -19.85 -23.47 -18.66
CA ASP A 243 -19.16 -24.68 -19.15
C ASP A 243 -18.81 -25.75 -18.09
N SER A 244 -19.15 -25.55 -16.80
CA SER A 244 -19.01 -26.63 -15.81
C SER A 244 -19.79 -26.38 -14.51
N GLU A 245 -20.96 -27.03 -14.38
CA GLU A 245 -21.45 -27.48 -13.08
C GLU A 245 -20.55 -28.62 -12.56
N GLU A 246 -19.32 -28.30 -12.14
CA GLU A 246 -18.53 -29.17 -11.27
C GLU A 246 -17.94 -28.29 -10.18
N GLU A 247 -18.51 -28.39 -8.98
CA GLU A 247 -17.93 -27.83 -7.76
C GLU A 247 -16.61 -28.58 -7.49
N GLU A 248 -15.48 -27.95 -7.81
CA GLU A 248 -14.20 -28.32 -7.22
C GLU A 248 -14.11 -27.65 -5.85
N ASP A 249 -14.34 -28.46 -4.81
CA ASP A 249 -13.98 -28.18 -3.42
C ASP A 249 -12.44 -27.96 -3.34
N ASP A 250 -12.00 -26.71 -3.47
CA ASP A 250 -10.64 -26.33 -3.09
C ASP A 250 -10.62 -26.00 -1.59
N ASP A 251 -9.98 -26.88 -0.82
CA ASP A 251 -9.65 -26.71 0.60
C ASP A 251 -8.85 -25.40 0.81
N GLU A 252 -9.52 -24.31 1.19
CA GLU A 252 -8.89 -23.15 1.81
C GLU A 252 -8.75 -23.41 3.32
N ASP A 253 -7.50 -23.54 3.78
CA ASP A 253 -7.10 -23.49 5.18
C ASP A 253 -7.50 -22.12 5.80
N ASP A 254 -8.71 -22.08 6.37
CA ASP A 254 -9.23 -20.98 7.17
C ASP A 254 -8.51 -20.94 8.53
N ALA A 255 -7.65 -19.94 8.70
CA ALA A 255 -7.04 -19.60 9.98
C ALA A 255 -8.07 -18.86 10.82
N GLY A 256 -8.71 -19.61 11.72
CA GLY A 256 -9.90 -19.23 12.45
C GLY A 256 -9.89 -17.91 13.22
N GLU A 257 -11.02 -17.22 13.11
CA GLU A 257 -11.55 -16.34 14.16
C GLU A 257 -12.28 -17.21 15.19
N GLY A 258 -11.76 -17.25 16.41
CA GLY A 258 -12.47 -17.79 17.56
C GLY A 258 -13.44 -16.75 18.11
N ASP A 259 -14.73 -17.06 18.09
CA ASP A 259 -15.71 -16.46 19.01
C ASP A 259 -16.46 -17.58 19.73
N ASP A 260 -16.35 -17.54 21.05
CA ASP A 260 -16.89 -18.50 22.00
C ASP A 260 -18.25 -17.97 22.51
N GLY A 261 -19.23 -18.87 22.62
CA GLY A 261 -20.24 -18.75 23.68
C GLY A 261 -21.69 -18.66 23.24
N LYS A 262 -22.27 -19.84 23.03
CA LYS A 262 -23.71 -20.12 23.05
C LYS A 262 -24.38 -19.60 24.33
N ASP A 263 -25.63 -19.18 24.20
CA ASP A 263 -26.70 -19.61 25.12
C ASP A 263 -28.04 -19.65 24.37
N GLU A 264 -28.61 -20.85 24.29
CA GLU A 264 -29.97 -21.14 23.84
C GLU A 264 -30.93 -20.98 25.03
N ASN A 265 -32.11 -20.36 24.81
CA ASN A 265 -33.35 -21.04 25.17
C ASN A 265 -34.61 -20.44 24.50
N ASP A 266 -35.45 -21.38 24.05
CA ASP A 266 -36.87 -21.35 23.67
C ASP A 266 -37.71 -20.11 24.05
N THR A 267 -38.65 -19.67 23.19
CA THR A 267 -39.98 -20.30 23.03
C THR A 267 -40.78 -19.64 21.88
N LYS A 268 -41.71 -20.41 21.33
CA LYS A 268 -42.64 -20.19 20.21
C LYS A 268 -43.70 -19.08 20.41
N GLU A 269 -44.43 -18.86 19.31
CA GLU A 269 -45.77 -18.26 19.13
C GLU A 269 -45.74 -16.84 18.54
N ASP A 270 -46.62 -16.40 17.67
CA ASP A 270 -47.47 -16.96 16.61
C ASP A 270 -48.08 -15.70 15.92
N GLU A 271 -48.64 -15.86 14.72
CA GLU A 271 -49.59 -14.93 14.08
C GLU A 271 -49.10 -13.62 13.39
N THR A 272 -49.18 -13.67 12.06
CA THR A 272 -49.59 -12.54 11.20
C THR A 272 -51.12 -12.36 11.30
N PRO A 273 -51.70 -11.20 10.91
CA PRO A 273 -52.18 -11.15 9.53
C PRO A 273 -52.21 -9.75 8.84
N SER A 274 -52.18 -9.83 7.50
CA SER A 274 -52.95 -9.05 6.50
C SER A 274 -52.70 -7.54 6.27
N SER A 275 -52.06 -7.24 5.12
CA SER A 275 -52.56 -6.53 3.90
C SER A 275 -53.76 -5.56 4.01
N PRO A 276 -53.90 -4.52 3.14
CA PRO A 276 -53.70 -4.66 1.70
C PRO A 276 -53.17 -3.47 0.86
N MET A 277 -52.81 -3.88 -0.36
CA MET A 277 -52.63 -3.16 -1.62
C MET A 277 -53.59 -1.99 -1.87
N ASN A 278 -53.10 -0.99 -2.62
CA ASN A 278 -53.96 -0.23 -3.52
C ASN A 278 -53.23 -0.03 -4.87
N ASN A 279 -53.79 -0.63 -5.91
CA ASN A 279 -53.50 -0.39 -7.33
C ASN A 279 -54.60 0.51 -7.91
N ASN A 280 -54.31 1.07 -9.08
CA ASN A 280 -55.12 1.86 -10.03
C ASN A 280 -54.50 3.26 -10.20
N ASP A 281 -54.31 3.82 -11.39
CA ASP A 281 -54.89 3.49 -12.69
C ASP A 281 -54.05 4.11 -13.82
N ALA A 282 -54.26 3.61 -15.04
CA ALA A 282 -53.58 3.97 -16.27
C ALA A 282 -54.24 5.14 -17.03
N SER A 283 -53.46 5.78 -17.93
CA SER A 283 -53.80 6.54 -19.17
C SER A 283 -52.92 7.81 -19.28
N SER A 284 -52.49 8.33 -20.42
CA SER A 284 -52.33 7.93 -21.84
C SER A 284 -51.57 9.10 -22.50
N ASP A 285 -50.65 8.79 -23.43
CA ASP A 285 -50.17 9.53 -24.61
C ASP A 285 -49.98 11.08 -24.57
N ASP A 286 -48.76 11.56 -24.85
CA ASP A 286 -48.47 12.37 -26.06
C ASP A 286 -46.96 12.62 -26.27
N GLU A 287 -46.52 12.64 -27.53
CA GLU A 287 -45.14 12.87 -27.99
C GLU A 287 -44.82 14.37 -28.14
N SER A 288 -43.56 14.79 -27.87
CA SER A 288 -42.74 15.63 -28.78
C SER A 288 -41.44 16.15 -28.13
N ASP A 289 -40.34 15.59 -28.62
CA ASP A 289 -39.12 16.21 -29.19
C ASP A 289 -38.20 17.22 -28.46
N GLU A 290 -36.91 16.86 -28.62
CA GLU A 290 -35.66 17.63 -28.75
C GLU A 290 -35.05 18.51 -27.62
N GLY A 291 -33.83 18.09 -27.22
CA GLY A 291 -32.73 18.99 -26.86
C GLY A 291 -32.00 18.69 -25.55
N SER A 292 -31.10 17.70 -25.53
CA SER A 292 -30.20 17.50 -24.37
C SER A 292 -28.77 17.10 -24.79
N THR A 293 -27.85 18.05 -24.59
CA THR A 293 -26.40 17.87 -24.48
C THR A 293 -26.07 16.82 -23.41
N LYS A 294 -25.54 15.67 -23.83
CA LYS A 294 -25.15 14.58 -22.93
C LYS A 294 -23.80 14.86 -22.25
N GLN A 295 -23.86 15.18 -20.96
CA GLN A 295 -22.83 14.80 -19.99
C GLN A 295 -22.82 13.27 -19.91
N ALA A 296 -21.66 12.64 -20.12
CA ALA A 296 -21.50 11.20 -19.99
C ALA A 296 -21.36 10.84 -18.51
N ALA A 297 -22.48 10.59 -17.84
CA ALA A 297 -22.49 9.77 -16.64
C ALA A 297 -22.59 8.30 -17.11
N SER A 298 -21.67 7.44 -16.67
CA SER A 298 -21.71 6.02 -16.94
C SER A 298 -22.96 5.41 -16.28
N ASN A 299 -23.87 4.90 -17.12
CA ASN A 299 -25.13 4.32 -16.68
C ASN A 299 -24.88 2.84 -16.29
N PRO A 300 -25.20 2.38 -15.06
CA PRO A 300 -24.95 1.01 -14.63
C PRO A 300 -25.66 -0.07 -15.47
N GLY A 301 -26.71 0.30 -16.23
CA GLY A 301 -27.34 -0.61 -17.20
C GLY A 301 -26.42 -1.01 -18.37
N LYS A 302 -25.49 -0.13 -18.77
CA LYS A 302 -24.58 -0.37 -19.89
C LYS A 302 -23.53 -1.44 -19.57
N ILE A 303 -23.20 -1.60 -18.28
CA ILE A 303 -22.26 -2.63 -17.80
C ILE A 303 -22.90 -4.01 -17.86
N LYS A 304 -24.20 -4.13 -17.55
CA LYS A 304 -24.93 -5.42 -17.68
C LYS A 304 -25.04 -5.87 -19.13
N ASP A 305 -25.19 -4.93 -20.07
CA ASP A 305 -25.26 -5.25 -21.50
C ASP A 305 -23.89 -5.64 -22.09
N ILE A 306 -22.78 -5.08 -21.58
CA ILE A 306 -21.41 -5.49 -21.94
C ILE A 306 -21.10 -6.91 -21.44
N LEU A 307 -21.64 -7.29 -20.27
CA LEU A 307 -21.46 -8.62 -19.67
C LEU A 307 -22.31 -9.71 -20.32
N ALA A 308 -23.18 -9.38 -21.28
CA ALA A 308 -24.13 -10.30 -21.91
C ALA A 308 -23.75 -10.73 -23.35
N ASP A 309 -22.60 -10.27 -23.87
CA ASP A 309 -22.08 -10.67 -25.18
C ASP A 309 -20.91 -11.66 -24.98
N GLU A 310 -21.16 -12.94 -25.29
CA GLU A 310 -20.19 -14.04 -25.19
C GLU A 310 -18.94 -13.84 -26.06
N SER A 311 -18.93 -12.84 -26.95
CA SER A 311 -17.78 -12.49 -27.80
C SER A 311 -16.98 -11.27 -27.31
N HIS A 312 -17.44 -10.55 -26.30
CA HIS A 312 -16.79 -9.33 -25.82
C HIS A 312 -15.73 -9.61 -24.75
N SER A 313 -14.46 -9.51 -25.13
CA SER A 313 -13.36 -9.51 -24.17
C SER A 313 -13.22 -8.12 -23.55
N MET A 314 -13.29 -8.03 -22.21
CA MET A 314 -13.01 -6.79 -21.48
C MET A 314 -11.68 -6.17 -21.93
N THR A 315 -11.69 -4.87 -22.21
CA THR A 315 -10.48 -4.07 -22.48
C THR A 315 -9.86 -3.52 -21.19
N VAL A 316 -8.58 -3.13 -21.21
CA VAL A 316 -7.96 -2.41 -20.08
C VAL A 316 -8.75 -1.18 -19.66
N ARG A 317 -9.28 -0.39 -20.60
CA ARG A 317 -10.10 0.78 -20.26
C ARG A 317 -11.34 0.37 -19.44
N GLU A 318 -12.09 -0.60 -19.93
CA GLU A 318 -13.29 -1.12 -19.24
C GLU A 318 -12.93 -1.71 -17.87
N PHE A 319 -11.79 -2.40 -17.78
CA PHE A 319 -11.28 -2.91 -16.51
C PHE A 319 -11.12 -1.80 -15.46
N TRP A 320 -10.48 -0.68 -15.81
CA TRP A 320 -10.28 0.44 -14.89
C TRP A 320 -11.58 1.17 -14.56
N GLU A 321 -12.52 1.25 -15.50
CA GLU A 321 -13.87 1.76 -15.27
C GLU A 321 -14.62 0.87 -14.25
N LEU A 322 -14.58 -0.45 -14.41
CA LEU A 322 -15.18 -1.41 -13.46
C LEU A 322 -14.51 -1.37 -12.09
N LEU A 323 -13.18 -1.29 -12.06
CA LEU A 323 -12.43 -1.18 -10.81
C LEU A 323 -12.86 0.05 -10.00
N SER A 324 -13.17 1.17 -10.67
CA SER A 324 -13.60 2.42 -10.02
C SER A 324 -14.91 2.34 -9.26
N ILE A 325 -15.78 1.39 -9.62
CA ILE A 325 -17.06 1.16 -8.91
C ILE A 325 -16.99 -0.07 -7.99
N GLY A 326 -15.84 -0.74 -7.92
CA GLY A 326 -15.61 -1.89 -7.06
C GLY A 326 -15.58 -1.51 -5.57
N GLU A 327 -15.72 -2.51 -4.70
CA GLU A 327 -15.83 -2.31 -3.25
C GLU A 327 -14.66 -1.53 -2.63
N GLU A 328 -13.48 -1.64 -3.23
CA GLU A 328 -12.23 -1.10 -2.69
C GLU A 328 -11.89 0.27 -3.24
N CYS A 329 -12.39 0.64 -4.42
CA CYS A 329 -12.06 1.90 -5.09
C CYS A 329 -13.30 2.79 -5.34
N GLY A 330 -14.50 2.27 -5.09
CA GLY A 330 -15.77 2.98 -5.21
C GLY A 330 -16.36 3.38 -3.86
N SER A 331 -17.64 3.80 -3.88
CA SER A 331 -18.43 4.12 -2.68
C SER A 331 -17.77 5.12 -1.71
N GLY A 332 -17.08 6.12 -2.26
CA GLY A 332 -16.44 7.20 -1.49
C GLY A 332 -15.05 6.85 -0.94
N LYS A 333 -14.55 5.63 -1.15
CA LYS A 333 -13.15 5.28 -0.91
C LYS A 333 -12.29 5.82 -2.05
N LEU A 334 -11.06 6.23 -1.74
CA LEU A 334 -10.07 6.59 -2.76
C LEU A 334 -8.83 5.70 -2.59
N THR A 335 -8.41 5.06 -3.66
CA THR A 335 -7.19 4.24 -3.68
C THR A 335 -6.26 4.72 -4.78
N GLY A 336 -4.97 4.53 -4.58
CA GLY A 336 -3.94 4.87 -5.57
C GLY A 336 -3.27 3.63 -6.10
N PHE A 337 -3.03 3.56 -7.40
CA PHE A 337 -2.12 2.59 -7.99
C PHE A 337 -0.89 3.31 -8.48
N PHE A 338 0.29 2.76 -8.18
CA PHE A 338 1.56 3.31 -8.62
C PHE A 338 2.38 2.24 -9.33
N VAL A 339 3.04 2.65 -10.41
CA VAL A 339 4.00 1.83 -11.15
C VAL A 339 5.25 2.64 -11.39
N ILE A 340 6.41 2.19 -10.90
CA ILE A 340 7.71 2.81 -11.18
C ILE A 340 8.44 1.86 -12.13
N LYS A 341 8.72 2.28 -13.36
CA LYS A 341 9.43 1.44 -14.33
C LYS A 341 10.90 1.35 -13.95
N GLY A 342 11.39 0.11 -13.82
CA GLY A 342 12.79 -0.15 -13.55
C GLY A 342 13.65 0.12 -14.79
N ASP A 343 14.89 0.55 -14.56
CA ASP A 343 15.91 0.72 -15.59
C ASP A 343 16.90 -0.46 -15.52
N PRO A 344 16.89 -1.41 -16.48
CA PRO A 344 17.82 -2.54 -16.49
C PRO A 344 19.30 -2.13 -16.46
N ALA A 345 19.62 -0.93 -16.96
CA ALA A 345 20.98 -0.39 -16.94
C ALA A 345 21.44 0.06 -15.54
N ALA A 346 20.53 0.15 -14.56
CA ALA A 346 20.87 0.43 -13.17
C ALA A 346 21.54 -0.75 -12.45
N ASN A 347 21.59 -1.93 -13.07
CA ASN A 347 22.38 -3.06 -12.59
C ASN A 347 23.88 -2.82 -12.78
N GLU A 348 24.56 -2.25 -11.77
CA GLU A 348 26.02 -2.39 -11.68
C GLU A 348 26.35 -3.88 -11.48
N SER A 349 27.13 -4.43 -12.41
CA SER A 349 27.45 -5.86 -12.55
C SER A 349 28.23 -6.42 -11.37
N GLY A 350 27.54 -6.78 -10.29
CA GLY A 350 28.10 -7.50 -9.16
C GLY A 350 27.02 -8.27 -8.43
N GLU A 351 27.29 -9.52 -8.05
CA GLU A 351 26.45 -10.24 -7.08
C GLU A 351 26.50 -9.48 -5.75
N ILE A 352 25.48 -8.67 -5.49
CA ILE A 352 25.34 -8.00 -4.21
C ILE A 352 24.74 -9.03 -3.25
N LYS A 353 25.57 -9.56 -2.35
CA LYS A 353 25.10 -10.49 -1.32
C LYS A 353 24.21 -9.73 -0.32
N GLU A 354 22.90 -9.96 -0.41
CA GLU A 354 21.94 -9.50 0.56
C GLU A 354 22.21 -10.15 1.93
N LEU A 355 22.14 -9.37 3.02
CA LEU A 355 22.38 -9.84 4.39
C LEU A 355 21.09 -10.31 5.10
N ALA A 356 20.00 -10.48 4.35
CA ALA A 356 18.74 -10.97 4.90
C ALA A 356 18.89 -12.39 5.43
N GLN A 357 18.17 -12.71 6.51
CA GLN A 357 18.04 -14.10 6.93
C GLN A 357 17.17 -14.84 5.92
N THR A 358 17.79 -15.73 5.16
CA THR A 358 17.11 -16.59 4.18
C THR A 358 16.43 -17.77 4.89
N LEU A 359 15.16 -18.01 4.58
CA LEU A 359 14.27 -18.96 5.24
C LEU A 359 13.59 -19.91 4.24
N THR A 360 13.14 -21.07 4.68
CA THR A 360 12.13 -21.84 3.91
C THR A 360 10.78 -21.11 3.93
N LYS A 361 9.84 -21.53 3.07
CA LYS A 361 8.47 -20.99 3.08
C LYS A 361 7.81 -21.19 4.45
N ASP A 362 7.90 -22.40 5.00
CA ASP A 362 7.27 -22.72 6.30
C ASP A 362 7.87 -21.91 7.45
N GLN A 363 9.20 -21.75 7.48
CA GLN A 363 9.86 -20.90 8.47
C GLN A 363 9.39 -19.44 8.36
N PHE A 364 9.26 -18.93 7.14
CA PHE A 364 8.76 -17.57 6.93
C PHE A 364 7.30 -17.43 7.39
N THR A 365 6.44 -18.39 7.06
CA THR A 365 5.03 -18.43 7.53
C THR A 365 4.97 -18.43 9.06
N VAL A 366 5.80 -19.23 9.73
CA VAL A 366 5.88 -19.24 11.20
C VAL A 366 6.24 -17.86 11.75
N ILE A 367 7.27 -17.20 11.21
CA ILE A 367 7.64 -15.84 11.63
C ILE A 367 6.49 -14.86 11.39
N TRP A 368 5.87 -14.91 10.22
CA TRP A 368 4.79 -14.01 9.86
C TRP A 368 3.58 -14.18 10.80
N ASN A 369 3.19 -15.42 11.09
CA ASN A 369 2.12 -15.74 12.04
C ASN A 369 2.45 -15.25 13.45
N HIS A 370 3.70 -15.38 13.91
CA HIS A 370 4.11 -14.83 15.20
C HIS A 370 4.02 -13.31 15.26
N LEU A 371 4.30 -12.60 14.15
CA LEU A 371 4.08 -11.16 14.09
C LEU A 371 2.59 -10.83 14.19
N MET A 372 1.72 -11.58 13.52
CA MET A 372 0.27 -11.37 13.57
C MET A 372 -0.33 -11.66 14.95
N ALA A 373 0.23 -12.61 15.69
CA ALA A 373 -0.18 -12.94 17.05
C ALA A 373 0.29 -11.92 18.10
N CYS A 374 1.15 -10.96 17.73
CA CYS A 374 1.58 -9.88 18.62
C CYS A 374 0.52 -8.78 18.73
N GLU A 375 0.52 -8.04 19.84
CA GLU A 375 -0.37 -6.90 20.04
C GLU A 375 0.41 -5.59 20.10
N PHE A 376 -0.17 -4.52 19.56
CA PHE A 376 0.47 -3.21 19.45
C PHE A 376 -0.42 -2.08 19.96
N THR A 377 -1.31 -2.37 20.91
CA THR A 377 -2.33 -1.45 21.45
C THR A 377 -1.75 -0.25 22.22
N SER A 378 -0.50 -0.36 22.69
CA SER A 378 0.21 0.70 23.44
C SER A 378 1.73 0.54 23.28
N ASP A 379 2.49 1.53 23.74
CA ASP A 379 3.96 1.45 23.73
C ASP A 379 4.48 0.29 24.61
N GLU A 380 3.82 0.00 25.73
CA GLU A 380 4.17 -1.11 26.63
C GLU A 380 3.88 -2.49 26.00
N SER A 381 2.69 -2.64 25.41
CA SER A 381 2.30 -3.85 24.67
C SER A 381 3.25 -4.09 23.49
N ASN A 382 3.58 -3.05 22.73
CA ASN A 382 4.53 -3.13 21.62
C ASN A 382 5.92 -3.59 22.06
N ARG A 383 6.48 -3.04 23.16
CA ARG A 383 7.77 -3.50 23.71
C ARG A 383 7.73 -4.97 24.09
N THR A 384 6.66 -5.39 24.76
CA THR A 384 6.45 -6.78 25.19
C THR A 384 6.37 -7.70 23.98
N SER A 385 5.56 -7.35 22.98
CA SER A 385 5.43 -8.08 21.73
C SER A 385 6.72 -8.12 20.92
N THR A 386 7.48 -7.02 20.87
CA THR A 386 8.79 -6.98 20.19
C THR A 386 9.79 -7.92 20.86
N ALA A 387 9.81 -7.95 22.19
CA ALA A 387 10.67 -8.86 22.95
C ALA A 387 10.24 -10.33 22.75
N ASN A 388 8.94 -10.62 22.85
CA ASN A 388 8.38 -11.96 22.66
C ASN A 388 8.64 -12.47 21.24
N PHE A 389 8.39 -11.65 20.23
CA PHE A 389 8.67 -11.98 18.83
C PHE A 389 10.15 -12.31 18.63
N THR A 390 11.06 -11.52 19.21
CA THR A 390 12.51 -11.77 19.12
C THR A 390 12.91 -13.08 19.79
N ALA A 391 12.31 -13.42 20.93
CA ALA A 391 12.56 -14.68 21.63
C ALA A 391 12.03 -15.88 20.83
N GLN A 392 10.80 -15.79 20.33
CA GLN A 392 10.13 -16.85 19.56
C GLN A 392 10.86 -17.16 18.26
N ILE A 393 11.32 -16.15 17.51
CA ILE A 393 12.10 -16.40 16.29
C ILE A 393 13.36 -17.23 16.56
N ASN A 394 14.06 -16.95 17.67
CA ASN A 394 15.26 -17.70 18.04
C ASN A 394 14.96 -19.16 18.37
N GLU A 395 13.82 -19.43 19.01
CA GLU A 395 13.35 -20.78 19.32
C GLU A 395 12.90 -21.52 18.05
N CYS A 396 12.08 -20.89 17.21
CA CYS A 396 11.48 -21.50 16.04
C CYS A 396 12.49 -21.78 14.92
N LEU A 397 13.47 -20.89 14.70
CA LEU A 397 14.37 -21.06 13.57
C LEU A 397 15.46 -22.10 13.81
N GLN A 398 15.71 -22.50 15.06
CA GLN A 398 16.74 -23.49 15.44
C GLN A 398 18.10 -23.28 14.71
N LEU A 399 18.43 -22.03 14.37
CA LEU A 399 19.65 -21.72 13.62
C LEU A 399 20.84 -22.07 14.51
N GLU A 400 21.85 -22.74 13.95
CA GLU A 400 23.07 -23.13 14.68
C GLU A 400 23.75 -21.94 15.38
N SER A 401 23.55 -20.71 14.87
CA SER A 401 24.10 -19.47 15.41
C SER A 401 23.05 -18.54 16.06
N GLY A 402 21.78 -18.94 16.08
CA GLY A 402 20.66 -18.06 16.46
C GLY A 402 20.38 -16.94 15.44
N TYR A 403 19.23 -16.30 15.57
CA TYR A 403 18.91 -15.09 14.80
C TYR A 403 19.23 -13.84 15.61
N SER A 404 20.14 -13.01 15.09
CA SER A 404 20.43 -11.70 15.65
C SER A 404 20.02 -10.61 14.66
N PRO A 405 19.08 -9.71 15.04
CA PRO A 405 18.77 -8.55 14.22
C PRO A 405 19.98 -7.61 14.17
N ILE A 406 20.08 -6.79 13.12
CA ILE A 406 21.25 -5.93 12.90
C ILE A 406 21.00 -4.55 13.51
N ASP A 407 21.88 -4.14 14.42
CA ASP A 407 21.82 -2.83 15.04
C ASP A 407 22.50 -1.76 14.15
N ALA A 408 21.77 -0.69 13.84
CA ALA A 408 22.30 0.56 13.32
C ALA A 408 22.43 1.56 14.46
N ILE A 409 23.64 2.05 14.68
CA ILE A 409 23.95 3.02 15.72
C ILE A 409 23.99 4.40 15.06
N PRO A 410 23.03 5.31 15.35
CA PRO A 410 23.06 6.66 14.84
C PRO A 410 24.34 7.38 15.27
N ALA A 411 24.90 8.20 14.37
CA ALA A 411 26.09 9.00 14.66
C ALA A 411 25.83 9.89 15.88
N GLY A 412 26.66 9.73 16.91
CA GLY A 412 26.66 10.68 18.04
C GLY A 412 27.01 12.07 17.53
N GLU A 413 26.41 13.11 18.12
CA GLU A 413 26.85 14.48 17.84
C GLU A 413 28.37 14.55 18.05
N SER A 414 29.11 14.82 16.98
CA SER A 414 30.53 15.09 17.11
C SER A 414 30.67 16.40 17.91
N ASN A 415 31.59 16.43 18.88
CA ASN A 415 31.93 17.64 19.66
C ASN A 415 32.30 18.87 18.79
N ALA A 416 32.43 18.73 17.47
CA ALA A 416 32.71 19.82 16.54
C ALA A 416 31.49 20.73 16.26
N ASP A 417 30.25 20.28 16.46
CA ASP A 417 29.04 21.11 16.24
C ASP A 417 28.59 21.92 17.47
N ILE A 418 29.16 21.65 18.64
CA ILE A 418 28.89 22.41 19.88
C ILE A 418 29.45 23.85 19.81
N ASN A 419 30.41 24.10 18.91
CA ASN A 419 31.03 25.41 18.72
C ASN A 419 30.52 26.22 17.52
N LYS A 420 29.45 25.78 16.83
CA LYS A 420 28.76 26.69 15.90
C LYS A 420 27.92 27.69 16.72
N PRO A 421 28.05 29.00 16.49
CA PRO A 421 27.27 29.99 17.22
C PRO A 421 25.79 29.73 16.97
N LYS A 422 25.05 29.41 18.05
CA LYS A 422 23.59 29.33 18.03
C LYS A 422 23.05 30.63 17.42
N ARG A 423 22.20 30.53 16.40
CA ARG A 423 21.42 31.68 15.90
C ARG A 423 20.73 32.32 17.10
N PRO A 424 20.79 33.66 17.26
CA PRO A 424 20.18 34.31 18.40
C PRO A 424 18.67 34.03 18.40
N LEU A 425 18.20 33.52 19.54
CA LEU A 425 16.78 33.42 19.87
C LEU A 425 16.15 34.80 19.64
N GLN A 426 15.24 34.89 18.68
CA GLN A 426 14.36 36.05 18.57
C GLN A 426 13.54 36.09 19.86
N GLN A 427 13.77 37.12 20.67
CA GLN A 427 12.93 37.41 21.82
C GLN A 427 11.49 37.57 21.35
N GLU A 428 10.61 36.71 21.88
CA GLU A 428 9.17 36.85 21.75
C GLU A 428 8.76 38.24 22.27
N LYS A 429 8.20 39.06 21.39
CA LYS A 429 7.48 40.27 21.80
C LYS A 429 6.16 39.86 22.46
N PRO A 430 5.79 40.45 23.61
CA PRO A 430 4.51 40.15 24.24
C PRO A 430 3.36 40.62 23.34
N SER A 431 2.36 39.74 23.17
CA SER A 431 1.14 40.00 22.44
C SER A 431 0.30 41.08 23.14
N ALA A 432 -0.05 42.14 22.40
CA ALA A 432 -1.10 43.07 22.80
C ALA A 432 -2.48 42.51 22.39
N PRO A 433 -3.56 42.80 23.13
CA PRO A 433 -4.85 42.15 22.95
C PRO A 433 -5.57 42.66 21.69
N THR A 434 -6.07 41.72 20.89
CA THR A 434 -6.85 42.00 19.68
C THR A 434 -8.28 42.42 20.07
N VAL A 435 -8.64 43.68 19.79
CA VAL A 435 -10.02 44.17 19.87
C VAL A 435 -10.72 43.83 18.55
N ASN A 436 -11.75 42.99 18.60
CA ASN A 436 -12.66 42.75 17.50
C ASN A 436 -13.49 44.02 17.23
N VAL A 437 -13.38 44.59 16.03
CA VAL A 437 -14.32 45.61 15.55
C VAL A 437 -14.95 45.15 14.25
N LEU A 438 -16.28 45.03 14.32
CA LEU A 438 -17.22 44.70 13.26
C LEU A 438 -17.05 45.61 12.03
N GLY A 439 -16.80 45.02 10.87
CA GLY A 439 -16.83 45.70 9.57
C GLY A 439 -18.27 45.89 9.08
N GLY A 440 -18.94 46.93 9.58
CA GLY A 440 -20.20 47.41 9.04
C GLY A 440 -19.98 48.54 8.02
N SER A 441 -20.59 48.35 6.84
CA SER A 441 -21.21 49.39 6.02
C SER A 441 -20.33 50.15 5.00
N PHE A 442 -20.72 50.19 3.72
CA PHE A 442 -21.66 51.20 3.20
C PHE A 442 -21.83 51.13 1.67
N ILE A 443 -23.11 51.17 1.30
CA ILE A 443 -23.71 51.34 -0.02
C ILE A 443 -23.32 52.71 -0.61
N LYS A 444 -22.88 52.76 -1.88
CA LYS A 444 -22.81 54.00 -2.67
C LYS A 444 -24.05 54.12 -3.58
N ARG A 445 -24.91 55.09 -3.29
CA ARG A 445 -25.95 55.59 -4.21
C ARG A 445 -25.34 56.49 -5.27
N ARG A 446 -25.87 56.41 -6.49
CA ARG A 446 -25.56 57.24 -7.65
C ARG A 446 -26.70 58.25 -7.84
N LYS A 447 -26.40 59.54 -7.91
CA LYS A 447 -27.22 60.58 -8.56
C LYS A 447 -26.32 61.78 -8.89
N THR A 448 -26.09 61.97 -10.18
CA THR A 448 -26.49 63.13 -10.99
C THR A 448 -26.38 62.73 -12.44
#